data_AF-M3TXU9-F1
#
_entry.id   AF-M3TXU9-F1
#
_cell.length_a   1.000
_cell.length_b   1.000
_cell.length_c   1.000
_cell.angle_alpha   90.00
_cell.angle_beta   90.00
_cell.angle_gamma   90.00
#
_symmetry.space_group_name_H-M   'P 1'
#
loop_
_entity.id
_entity.type
_entity.pdbx_description
1 polymer ?
#
loop_
_entity_poly.entity_id
_entity_poly.type
_entity_poly.pdbx_seq_one_letter_code
_entity_poly.pdbx_strand_id
1 'polypeptide(L)'
;MKLKVEDNQNFTVFNADDEVVLHGGLGQPVSNAGYQIKVTTLQARPGTEFTIMKKRFSKTIQEYQGRIVAGERGKMSGIIGVGLQDADPLKAQAIVQEVADIYVQQNIDRNAAESTQSLEFLRAQIPVVKSDLEKAQSALNYYQTNKKSVDIDSETKGVLEQTVALDNQISELNLKRTEMDRKPMR
;
A
#
# COMPACT_ATOMS: atom_id res chain seq x y z
N MET A 1 -37.06 -5.24 11.63
CA MET A 1 -36.51 -4.80 12.93
C MET A 1 -36.77 -3.31 13.07
N LYS A 2 -37.20 -2.90 14.25
CA LYS A 2 -37.50 -1.50 14.57
C LYS A 2 -36.69 -1.09 15.80
N LEU A 3 -36.32 0.18 15.89
CA LEU A 3 -35.78 0.78 17.10
C LEU A 3 -36.73 1.87 17.54
N LYS A 4 -37.17 1.80 18.79
CA LYS A 4 -38.00 2.82 19.42
C LYS A 4 -37.16 3.59 20.43
N VAL A 5 -37.30 4.91 20.40
CA VAL A 5 -36.66 5.80 21.37
C VAL A 5 -37.52 5.83 22.62
N GLU A 6 -36.96 5.48 23.78
CA GLU A 6 -37.66 5.57 25.06
C GLU A 6 -37.47 6.97 25.66
N ASP A 7 -36.22 7.46 25.67
CA ASP A 7 -35.85 8.80 26.10
C ASP A 7 -34.58 9.29 25.37
N ASN A 8 -33.98 10.39 25.82
CA ASN A 8 -32.78 10.97 25.17
C ASN A 8 -31.51 10.10 25.29
N GLN A 9 -31.51 9.02 26.07
CA GLN A 9 -30.36 8.15 26.33
C GLN A 9 -30.65 6.65 26.10
N ASN A 10 -31.91 6.24 26.02
CA ASN A 10 -32.32 4.85 26.00
C ASN A 10 -33.16 4.51 24.76
N PHE A 11 -32.98 3.28 24.28
CA PHE A 11 -33.71 2.74 23.14
C PHE A 11 -34.06 1.26 23.33
N THR A 12 -35.12 0.85 22.66
CA THR A 12 -35.59 -0.54 22.58
C THR A 12 -35.57 -1.00 21.13
N VAL A 13 -35.09 -2.21 20.87
CA VAL A 13 -35.09 -2.83 19.53
C VAL A 13 -36.07 -3.98 19.50
N PHE A 14 -36.86 -4.02 18.43
CA PHE A 14 -37.88 -5.03 18.14
C PHE A 14 -37.49 -5.86 16.91
N ASN A 15 -37.85 -7.14 16.90
CA ASN A 15 -37.66 -8.02 15.75
C ASN A 15 -38.72 -7.78 14.65
N ALA A 16 -39.00 -8.78 13.81
CA ALA A 16 -40.05 -8.66 12.78
C ALA A 16 -41.45 -8.96 13.33
N ASP A 17 -41.52 -9.70 14.43
CA ASP A 17 -42.74 -10.15 15.12
C ASP A 17 -43.15 -9.20 16.26
N ASP A 18 -42.57 -7.99 16.29
CA ASP A 18 -42.73 -6.97 17.32
C ASP A 18 -42.34 -7.41 18.75
N GLU A 19 -41.49 -8.44 18.88
CA GLU A 19 -40.91 -8.85 20.16
C GLU A 19 -39.65 -8.04 20.47
N VAL A 20 -39.47 -7.70 21.75
CA VAL A 20 -38.29 -7.00 22.23
C VAL A 20 -37.07 -7.92 22.19
N VAL A 21 -36.02 -7.48 21.49
CA VAL A 21 -34.75 -8.22 21.41
C VAL A 21 -33.60 -7.54 22.16
N LEU A 22 -33.61 -6.21 22.27
CA LEU A 22 -32.56 -5.45 22.96
C LEU A 22 -33.13 -4.22 23.66
N HIS A 23 -32.55 -3.89 24.82
CA HIS A 23 -32.66 -2.58 25.47
C HIS A 23 -31.26 -2.04 25.69
N GLY A 24 -30.96 -0.83 25.21
CA GLY A 24 -29.61 -0.27 25.26
C GLY A 24 -29.60 1.22 25.56
N GLY A 25 -28.50 1.66 26.16
CA GLY A 25 -28.15 3.07 26.33
C GLY A 25 -27.20 3.57 25.24
N LEU A 26 -27.16 4.88 25.01
CA LEU A 26 -26.24 5.48 24.04
C LEU A 26 -24.76 5.26 24.40
N GLY A 27 -23.93 5.15 23.37
CA GLY A 27 -22.47 5.06 23.48
C GLY A 27 -21.93 3.69 23.87
N GLN A 28 -22.75 2.80 24.43
CA GLN A 28 -22.35 1.45 24.81
C GLN A 28 -22.89 0.40 23.82
N PRO A 29 -22.08 -0.60 23.42
CA PRO A 29 -22.59 -1.72 22.65
C PRO A 29 -23.49 -2.58 23.55
N VAL A 30 -24.70 -2.89 23.06
CA VAL A 30 -25.61 -3.85 23.70
C VAL A 30 -25.69 -5.11 22.85
N SER A 31 -25.69 -6.28 23.50
CA SER A 31 -25.84 -7.57 22.84
C SER A 31 -26.78 -8.50 23.60
N ASN A 32 -27.64 -9.21 22.88
CA ASN A 32 -28.53 -10.24 23.42
C ASN A 32 -28.97 -11.19 22.29
N ALA A 33 -29.06 -12.49 22.58
CA ALA A 33 -29.62 -13.51 21.68
C ALA A 33 -29.13 -13.45 20.22
N GLY A 34 -27.83 -13.19 20.00
CA GLY A 34 -27.23 -13.10 18.65
C GLY A 34 -27.39 -11.75 17.95
N TYR A 35 -28.06 -10.78 18.58
CA TYR A 35 -28.11 -9.39 18.15
C TYR A 35 -27.05 -8.58 18.88
N GLN A 36 -26.39 -7.68 18.16
CA GLN A 36 -25.48 -6.68 18.73
C GLN A 36 -25.67 -5.36 17.99
N ILE A 37 -25.82 -4.28 18.75
CA ILE A 37 -25.93 -2.92 18.20
C ILE A 37 -25.19 -1.94 19.11
N LYS A 38 -24.60 -0.91 18.51
CA LYS A 38 -24.06 0.24 19.20
C LYS A 38 -24.66 1.48 18.57
N VAL A 39 -25.35 2.30 19.38
CA VAL A 39 -25.93 3.57 18.94
C VAL A 39 -25.10 4.69 19.55
N THR A 40 -24.35 5.42 18.73
CA THR A 40 -23.46 6.50 19.20
C THR A 40 -24.23 7.79 19.45
N THR A 41 -25.24 8.07 18.64
CA THR A 41 -26.03 9.30 18.70
C THR A 41 -27.47 9.00 18.36
N LEU A 42 -28.40 9.58 19.13
CA LEU A 42 -29.83 9.45 18.92
C LEU A 42 -30.47 10.81 19.15
N GLN A 43 -30.95 11.44 18.09
CA GLN A 43 -31.63 12.73 18.13
C GLN A 43 -33.05 12.55 17.61
N ALA A 44 -33.98 12.28 18.52
CA ALA A 44 -35.39 12.10 18.21
C ALA A 44 -36.25 12.34 19.45
N ARG A 45 -37.55 12.51 19.26
CA ARG A 45 -38.49 12.61 20.39
C ARG A 45 -38.75 11.22 20.99
N PRO A 46 -39.00 11.11 22.30
CA PRO A 46 -39.51 9.87 22.90
C PRO A 46 -40.68 9.30 22.12
N GLY A 47 -40.68 7.98 21.90
CA GLY A 47 -41.64 7.26 21.09
C GLY A 47 -41.37 7.24 19.58
N THR A 48 -40.34 7.95 19.08
CA THR A 48 -39.98 7.89 17.65
C THR A 48 -39.49 6.49 17.28
N GLU A 49 -39.95 5.97 16.15
CA GLU A 49 -39.54 4.66 15.63
C GLU A 49 -38.66 4.80 14.39
N PHE A 50 -37.60 4.00 14.36
CA PHE A 50 -36.65 3.89 13.26
C PHE A 50 -36.66 2.46 12.72
N THR A 51 -36.58 2.32 11.40
CA THR A 51 -36.42 1.00 10.78
C THR A 51 -34.93 0.65 10.72
N ILE A 52 -34.57 -0.51 11.27
CA ILE A 52 -33.21 -1.04 11.16
C ILE A 52 -33.15 -2.04 10.03
N MET A 53 -32.24 -1.80 9.08
CA MET A 53 -31.94 -2.74 7.99
C MET A 53 -30.46 -3.11 8.00
N LYS A 54 -30.17 -4.40 8.11
CA LYS A 54 -28.82 -4.93 7.91
C LYS A 54 -28.56 -5.07 6.41
N LYS A 55 -27.73 -4.19 5.84
CA LYS A 55 -27.24 -4.38 4.47
C LYS A 55 -26.18 -5.50 4.45
N ARG A 56 -26.29 -6.43 3.51
CA ARG A 56 -25.28 -7.49 3.31
C ARG A 56 -24.00 -6.87 2.76
N PHE A 57 -22.86 -7.21 3.37
CA PHE A 57 -21.56 -6.62 3.03
C PHE A 57 -21.23 -6.69 1.53
N SER A 58 -21.38 -7.86 0.90
CA SER A 58 -21.12 -8.04 -0.54
C SER A 58 -22.00 -7.16 -1.43
N LYS A 59 -23.30 -7.07 -1.11
CA LYS A 59 -24.24 -6.21 -1.84
C LYS A 59 -23.89 -4.73 -1.65
N THR A 60 -23.52 -4.34 -0.45
CA THR A 60 -23.06 -2.98 -0.14
C THR A 60 -21.81 -2.63 -0.94
N ILE A 61 -20.84 -3.54 -1.05
CA ILE A 61 -19.64 -3.34 -1.88
C ILE A 61 -20.03 -3.10 -3.33
N GLN A 62 -20.84 -4.00 -3.93
CA GLN A 62 -21.24 -3.85 -5.32
C GLN A 62 -22.02 -2.55 -5.56
N GLU A 63 -22.90 -2.18 -4.63
CA GLU A 63 -23.64 -0.92 -4.67
C GLU A 63 -22.68 0.28 -4.70
N TYR A 64 -21.69 0.34 -3.80
CA TYR A 64 -20.75 1.47 -3.76
C TYR A 64 -19.73 1.43 -4.90
N GLN A 65 -19.26 0.26 -5.33
CA GLN A 65 -18.38 0.14 -6.49
C GLN A 65 -19.02 0.67 -7.76
N GLY A 66 -20.32 0.45 -7.96
CA GLY A 66 -21.05 0.99 -9.11
C GLY A 66 -21.37 2.48 -9.00
N ARG A 67 -21.32 3.06 -7.78
CA ARG A 67 -21.67 4.46 -7.52
C ARG A 67 -20.46 5.39 -7.39
N ILE A 68 -19.31 4.85 -7.00
CA ILE A 68 -18.07 5.60 -6.92
C ILE A 68 -17.52 5.78 -8.32
N VAL A 69 -17.31 7.03 -8.72
CA VAL A 69 -16.69 7.39 -9.99
C VAL A 69 -15.29 7.90 -9.69
N ALA A 70 -14.30 7.35 -10.38
CA ALA A 70 -12.91 7.81 -10.33
C ALA A 70 -12.41 8.06 -11.75
N GLY A 71 -11.73 9.19 -11.97
CA GLY A 71 -11.21 9.54 -13.27
C GLY A 71 -10.22 10.69 -13.21
N GLU A 72 -9.34 10.77 -14.21
CA GLU A 72 -8.34 11.83 -14.28
C GLU A 72 -8.98 13.19 -14.59
N ARG A 73 -8.65 14.21 -13.79
CA ARG A 73 -9.13 15.57 -13.99
C ARG A 73 -8.25 16.28 -15.01
N GLY A 74 -8.69 16.27 -16.27
CA GLY A 74 -7.96 16.88 -17.38
C GLY A 74 -6.91 15.93 -17.97
N LYS A 75 -6.61 16.09 -19.27
CA LYS A 75 -5.65 15.22 -19.96
C LYS A 75 -4.27 15.36 -19.33
N MET A 76 -3.71 14.25 -18.85
CA MET A 76 -2.32 14.14 -18.36
C MET A 76 -2.02 15.01 -17.12
N SER A 77 -3.02 15.32 -16.30
CA SER A 77 -2.79 16.08 -15.07
C SER A 77 -2.18 15.22 -13.96
N GLY A 78 -2.34 13.89 -14.03
CA GLY A 78 -2.00 12.97 -12.94
C GLY A 78 -2.90 13.12 -11.71
N ILE A 79 -3.94 13.97 -11.77
CA ILE A 79 -4.86 14.22 -10.66
C ILE A 79 -6.08 13.33 -10.83
N ILE A 80 -6.27 12.38 -9.92
CA ILE A 80 -7.48 11.55 -9.89
C ILE A 80 -8.57 12.28 -9.10
N GLY A 81 -9.68 12.59 -9.77
CA GLY A 81 -10.91 13.00 -9.13
C GLY A 81 -11.73 11.78 -8.75
N VAL A 82 -12.19 11.73 -7.50
CA VAL A 82 -13.13 10.72 -7.00
C VAL A 82 -14.43 11.42 -6.61
N GLY A 83 -15.57 10.78 -6.88
CA GLY A 83 -16.89 11.30 -6.54
C GLY A 83 -17.88 10.20 -6.20
N LEU A 84 -18.86 10.54 -5.36
CA LEU A 84 -19.98 9.69 -4.98
C LEU A 84 -21.23 10.54 -4.90
N GLN A 85 -22.31 10.08 -5.51
CA GLN A 85 -23.64 10.68 -5.35
C GLN A 85 -24.43 9.88 -4.30
N ASP A 86 -24.88 10.55 -3.23
CA ASP A 86 -25.76 10.00 -2.20
C ASP A 86 -26.85 11.04 -1.85
N ALA A 87 -27.97 10.59 -1.29
CA ALA A 87 -29.03 11.47 -0.82
C ALA A 87 -28.59 12.27 0.42
N ASP A 88 -27.67 11.70 1.20
CA ASP A 88 -27.03 12.38 2.33
C ASP A 88 -25.65 12.92 1.91
N PRO A 89 -25.47 14.25 1.81
CA PRO A 89 -24.20 14.85 1.39
C PRO A 89 -23.07 14.62 2.40
N LEU A 90 -23.37 14.56 3.70
CA LEU A 90 -22.35 14.32 4.74
C LEU A 90 -21.83 12.89 4.64
N LYS A 91 -22.73 11.94 4.39
CA LYS A 91 -22.37 10.55 4.16
C LYS A 91 -21.55 10.37 2.88
N ALA A 92 -21.93 11.04 1.79
CA ALA A 92 -21.15 11.01 0.55
C ALA A 92 -19.72 11.53 0.78
N GLN A 93 -19.58 12.66 1.48
CA GLN A 93 -18.29 13.24 1.84
C GLN A 93 -17.44 12.28 2.68
N ALA A 94 -18.01 11.70 3.74
CA ALA A 94 -17.29 10.78 4.62
C ALA A 94 -16.77 9.55 3.88
N ILE A 95 -17.57 8.98 2.97
CA ILE A 95 -17.17 7.81 2.18
C ILE A 95 -16.05 8.16 1.20
N VAL A 96 -16.17 9.27 0.47
CA VAL A 96 -15.12 9.68 -0.49
C VAL A 96 -13.82 10.01 0.22
N GLN A 97 -13.88 10.65 1.40
CA GLN A 97 -12.72 10.94 2.22
C GLN A 97 -12.00 9.66 2.64
N GLU A 98 -12.74 8.69 3.20
CA GLU A 98 -12.17 7.41 3.62
C GLU A 98 -11.52 6.64 2.45
N VAL A 99 -12.16 6.64 1.28
CA VAL A 99 -11.60 6.00 0.08
C VAL A 99 -10.29 6.67 -0.37
N ALA A 100 -10.24 8.01 -0.31
CA ALA A 100 -9.03 8.76 -0.65
C ALA A 100 -7.89 8.47 0.34
N ASP A 101 -8.18 8.45 1.64
CA ASP A 101 -7.20 8.20 2.70
C ASP A 101 -6.62 6.78 2.59
N ILE A 102 -7.47 5.77 2.34
CA ILE A 102 -7.02 4.39 2.09
C ILE A 102 -6.12 4.31 0.85
N TYR A 103 -6.48 5.01 -0.23
CA TYR A 103 -5.67 5.01 -1.45
C TYR A 103 -4.27 5.63 -1.21
N VAL A 104 -4.20 6.75 -0.50
CA VAL A 104 -2.94 7.39 -0.13
C VAL A 104 -2.10 6.45 0.74
N GLN A 105 -2.71 5.84 1.76
CA GLN A 105 -2.02 4.90 2.64
C GLN A 105 -1.48 3.69 1.88
N GLN A 106 -2.30 3.08 1.01
CA GLN A 106 -1.88 1.95 0.19
C GLN A 106 -0.73 2.31 -0.76
N ASN A 107 -0.69 3.55 -1.26
CA ASN A 107 0.41 4.05 -2.07
C ASN A 107 1.71 4.17 -1.26
N ILE A 108 1.62 4.69 -0.03
CA ILE A 108 2.76 4.76 0.90
C ILE A 108 3.28 3.37 1.23
N ASP A 109 2.39 2.43 1.59
CA ASP A 109 2.75 1.06 1.96
C ASP A 109 3.43 0.34 0.78
N ARG A 110 2.94 0.55 -0.44
CA ARG A 110 3.56 0.01 -1.65
C ARG A 110 4.93 0.62 -1.93
N ASN A 111 5.07 1.95 -1.82
CA ASN A 111 6.37 2.62 -2.01
C ASN A 111 7.40 2.21 -0.95
N ALA A 112 6.95 1.98 0.29
CA ALA A 112 7.78 1.49 1.38
C ALA A 112 8.25 0.05 1.11
N ALA A 113 7.37 -0.83 0.62
CA ALA A 113 7.71 -2.19 0.23
C ALA A 113 8.73 -2.23 -0.93
N GLU A 114 8.53 -1.41 -1.97
CA GLU A 114 9.46 -1.30 -3.11
C GLU A 114 10.84 -0.75 -2.68
N SER A 115 10.88 0.16 -1.70
CA SER A 115 12.13 0.71 -1.13
C SER A 115 12.90 -0.31 -0.30
N THR A 116 12.21 -1.10 0.53
CA THR A 116 12.83 -2.19 1.32
C THR A 116 13.45 -3.24 0.39
N GLN A 117 12.74 -3.64 -0.66
CA GLN A 117 13.23 -4.66 -1.60
C GLN A 117 14.42 -4.16 -2.43
N SER A 118 14.43 -2.87 -2.79
CA SER A 118 15.59 -2.24 -3.43
C SER A 118 16.80 -2.20 -2.49
N LEU A 119 16.60 -1.89 -1.21
CA LEU A 119 17.67 -1.82 -0.22
C LEU A 119 18.23 -3.20 0.17
N GLU A 120 17.38 -4.23 0.25
CA GLU A 120 17.82 -5.62 0.43
C GLU A 120 18.62 -6.12 -0.77
N PHE A 121 18.19 -5.81 -1.99
CA PHE A 121 18.96 -6.12 -3.19
C PHE A 121 20.34 -5.43 -3.20
N LEU A 122 20.40 -4.14 -2.87
CA LEU A 122 21.67 -3.41 -2.77
C LEU A 122 22.57 -3.99 -1.68
N ARG A 123 22.01 -4.37 -0.51
CA ARG A 123 22.76 -5.04 0.57
C ARG A 123 23.30 -6.42 0.16
N ALA A 124 22.54 -7.19 -0.62
CA ALA A 124 22.97 -8.48 -1.14
C ALA A 124 24.11 -8.36 -2.17
N GLN A 125 24.27 -7.20 -2.83
CA GLN A 125 25.31 -6.97 -3.82
C GLN A 125 26.66 -6.52 -3.21
N ILE A 126 26.66 -5.92 -2.01
CA ILE A 126 27.88 -5.45 -1.33
C ILE A 126 28.92 -6.58 -1.12
N PRO A 127 28.56 -7.79 -0.64
CA PRO A 127 29.52 -8.89 -0.47
C PRO A 127 30.13 -9.36 -1.79
N VAL A 128 29.35 -9.35 -2.88
CA VAL A 128 29.79 -9.77 -4.21
C VAL A 128 30.85 -8.82 -4.74
N VAL A 129 30.57 -7.51 -4.70
CA VAL A 129 31.53 -6.47 -5.13
C VAL A 129 32.80 -6.49 -4.29
N LYS A 130 32.67 -6.71 -2.97
CA LYS A 130 33.83 -6.84 -2.08
C LYS A 130 34.69 -8.08 -2.42
N SER A 131 34.05 -9.22 -2.69
CA SER A 131 34.76 -10.44 -3.08
C SER A 131 35.49 -10.28 -4.41
N ASP A 132 34.87 -9.62 -5.39
CA ASP A 132 35.50 -9.39 -6.69
C ASP A 132 36.66 -8.40 -6.59
N LEU A 133 36.57 -7.38 -5.73
CA LEU A 133 37.69 -6.49 -5.42
C LEU A 133 38.85 -7.24 -4.75
N GLU A 134 38.58 -8.11 -3.78
CA GLU A 134 39.60 -8.93 -3.09
C GLU A 134 40.29 -9.92 -4.05
N LYS A 135 39.52 -10.53 -4.97
CA LYS A 135 40.07 -11.38 -6.05
C LYS A 135 40.94 -10.57 -7.00
N ALA A 136 40.49 -9.40 -7.44
CA ALA A 136 41.26 -8.53 -8.33
C ALA A 136 42.56 -8.05 -7.67
N GLN A 137 42.52 -7.67 -6.39
CA GLN A 137 43.71 -7.31 -5.62
C GLN A 137 44.67 -8.49 -5.49
N SER A 138 44.17 -9.70 -5.21
CA SER A 138 44.98 -10.90 -5.11
C SER A 138 45.63 -11.28 -6.45
N ALA A 139 44.88 -11.18 -7.55
CA ALA A 139 45.41 -11.40 -8.90
C ALA A 139 46.48 -10.37 -9.29
N LEU A 140 46.27 -9.09 -8.94
CA LEU A 140 47.27 -8.04 -9.14
C LEU A 140 48.53 -8.30 -8.32
N ASN A 141 48.38 -8.71 -7.05
CA ASN A 141 49.52 -8.99 -6.17
C ASN A 141 50.29 -10.24 -6.63
N TYR A 142 49.60 -11.28 -7.07
CA TYR A 142 50.20 -12.48 -7.68
C TYR A 142 50.95 -12.13 -8.97
N TYR A 143 50.36 -11.30 -9.84
CA TYR A 143 51.01 -10.82 -11.05
C TYR A 143 52.26 -9.99 -10.73
N GLN A 144 52.17 -9.03 -9.81
CA GLN A 144 53.30 -8.20 -9.40
C GLN A 144 54.42 -9.02 -8.74
N THR A 145 54.09 -10.02 -7.92
CA THR A 145 55.07 -10.86 -7.22
C THR A 145 55.76 -11.82 -8.18
N ASN A 146 55.03 -12.45 -9.11
CA ASN A 146 55.61 -13.35 -10.09
C ASN A 146 56.33 -12.63 -11.23
N LYS A 147 55.92 -11.40 -11.56
CA LYS A 147 56.55 -10.60 -12.61
C LYS A 147 57.67 -9.68 -12.11
N LYS A 148 57.87 -9.54 -10.80
CA LYS A 148 59.07 -8.91 -10.22
C LYS A 148 60.39 -9.62 -10.55
N SER A 149 60.35 -10.75 -11.27
CA SER A 149 61.54 -11.44 -11.77
C SER A 149 61.91 -11.13 -13.23
N VAL A 150 61.13 -10.34 -13.98
CA VAL A 150 61.47 -10.00 -15.38
C VAL A 150 60.99 -8.57 -15.66
N ASP A 151 61.90 -7.68 -16.04
CA ASP A 151 61.60 -6.30 -16.49
C ASP A 151 60.40 -6.29 -17.45
N ILE A 152 59.30 -5.64 -17.03
CA ILE A 152 58.10 -5.50 -17.84
C ILE A 152 58.20 -4.20 -18.63
N ASP A 153 58.41 -4.33 -19.93
CA ASP A 153 58.42 -3.23 -20.89
C ASP A 153 57.03 -2.58 -21.03
N SER A 154 56.99 -1.28 -21.38
CA SER A 154 55.82 -0.39 -21.30
C SER A 154 54.57 -0.86 -22.06
N GLU A 155 54.74 -1.71 -23.06
CA GLU A 155 53.68 -2.26 -23.90
C GLU A 155 52.70 -3.17 -23.12
N THR A 156 53.21 -3.95 -22.15
CA THR A 156 52.38 -4.88 -21.36
C THR A 156 51.48 -4.14 -20.36
N LYS A 157 51.92 -2.97 -19.89
CA LYS A 157 51.13 -2.11 -18.99
C LYS A 157 49.91 -1.52 -19.71
N GLY A 158 50.06 -1.10 -20.98
CA GLY A 158 48.96 -0.57 -21.78
C GLY A 158 47.87 -1.60 -22.07
N VAL A 159 48.25 -2.85 -22.36
CA VAL A 159 47.27 -3.95 -22.57
C VAL A 159 46.49 -4.26 -21.30
N LEU A 160 47.15 -4.22 -20.14
CA LEU A 160 46.49 -4.41 -18.84
C LEU A 160 45.50 -3.28 -18.52
N GLU A 161 45.90 -2.02 -18.72
CA GLU A 161 45.02 -0.86 -18.54
C GLU A 161 43.79 -0.95 -19.46
N GLN A 162 43.98 -1.38 -20.70
CA GLN A 162 42.89 -1.60 -21.65
C GLN A 162 41.94 -2.73 -21.22
N THR A 163 42.48 -3.79 -20.59
CA THR A 163 41.67 -4.92 -20.09
C THR A 163 40.82 -4.49 -18.90
N VAL A 164 41.41 -3.76 -17.94
CA VAL A 164 40.68 -3.22 -16.78
C VAL A 164 39.61 -2.22 -17.22
N ALA A 165 39.89 -1.39 -18.21
CA ALA A 165 38.91 -0.47 -18.78
C ALA A 165 37.73 -1.21 -19.44
N LEU A 166 37.99 -2.31 -20.15
CA LEU A 166 36.95 -3.14 -20.77
C LEU A 166 36.09 -3.86 -19.72
N ASP A 167 36.70 -4.42 -18.67
CA ASP A 167 35.96 -5.08 -17.59
C ASP A 167 35.03 -4.09 -16.83
N ASN A 168 35.48 -2.85 -16.64
CA ASN A 168 34.65 -1.78 -16.09
C ASN A 168 33.45 -1.44 -17.00
N GLN A 169 33.66 -1.34 -18.32
CA GLN A 169 32.58 -1.11 -19.28
C GLN A 169 31.57 -2.26 -19.31
N ILE A 170 32.03 -3.51 -19.24
CA ILE A 170 31.14 -4.69 -19.18
C ILE A 170 30.31 -4.65 -17.89
N SER A 171 30.92 -4.30 -16.76
CA SER A 171 30.23 -4.18 -15.48
C SER A 171 29.15 -3.09 -15.49
N GLU A 172 29.44 -1.91 -16.06
CA GLU A 172 28.44 -0.85 -16.24
C GLU A 172 27.29 -1.26 -17.18
N LEU A 173 27.60 -1.97 -18.27
CA LEU A 173 26.59 -2.44 -19.22
C LEU A 173 25.67 -3.49 -18.60
N ASN A 174 26.20 -4.40 -17.77
CA ASN A 174 25.40 -5.39 -17.04
C ASN A 174 24.50 -4.73 -15.99
N LEU A 175 24.99 -3.71 -15.29
CA LEU A 175 24.17 -2.92 -14.37
C LEU A 175 23.01 -2.23 -15.11
N LYS A 176 23.30 -1.51 -16.21
CA LYS A 176 22.26 -0.88 -17.04
C LYS A 176 21.25 -1.88 -17.57
N ARG A 177 21.69 -3.06 -18.00
CA ARG A 177 20.80 -4.12 -18.48
C ARG A 177 19.85 -4.61 -17.38
N THR A 178 20.39 -4.86 -16.19
CA THR A 178 19.59 -5.30 -15.03
C THR A 178 18.59 -4.22 -14.58
N GLU A 179 18.96 -2.94 -14.69
CA GLU A 179 18.04 -1.82 -14.44
C GLU A 179 16.94 -1.70 -15.50
N MET A 180 17.26 -1.94 -16.79
CA MET A 180 16.26 -1.94 -17.87
C MET A 180 15.29 -3.12 -17.76
N ASP A 181 15.77 -4.33 -17.46
CA ASP A 181 14.94 -5.52 -17.29
C ASP A 181 13.97 -5.39 -16.09
N ARG A 182 14.27 -4.50 -15.13
CA ARG A 182 13.43 -4.21 -13.96
C ARG A 182 12.40 -3.10 -14.17
N LYS A 183 12.50 -2.28 -15.22
CA LYS A 183 11.46 -1.30 -15.54
C LYS A 183 10.28 -2.05 -16.18
N PRO A 184 9.12 -2.19 -15.52
CA PRO A 184 7.99 -2.82 -16.17
C PRO A 184 7.62 -1.99 -17.40
N MET A 185 7.48 -2.66 -18.56
CA MET A 185 6.96 -2.03 -19.77
C MET A 185 5.64 -1.34 -19.42
N ARG A 186 5.61 -0.02 -19.63
CA ARG A 186 4.39 0.79 -19.55
C ARG A 186 3.42 0.40 -20.65
#